data_AF-A0A5C6UJL3-F1
#
_entry.id   AF-A0A5C6UJL3-F1
#
_cell.length_a   1.000
_cell.length_b   1.000
_cell.length_c   1.000
_cell.angle_alpha   90.00
_cell.angle_beta   90.00
_cell.angle_gamma   90.00
#
_symmetry.space_group_name_H-M   'P 1'
#
loop_
_entity.id
_entity.type
_entity.pdbx_description
1 polymer ?
#
loop_
_entity_poly.entity_id
_entity_poly.type
_entity_poly.pdbx_seq_one_letter_code
_entity_poly.pdbx_strand_id
1 'polypeptide(L)'
;MGDQRSPRWLMFDSWYVCMLVGVRARTLGAKDDLEDAEFNPIYPDDYKPQADFIAGLLIDAELDRKGINVADKASVEREMILLLDPQKTTGLSEIGVELLNRYAVAGFAKLDEVMLPPATVEEMLVRYAGVWTGGED
;
A
#
# COMPACT_ATOMS: atom_id res chain seq x y z
N MET A 1 11.57 22.36 20.18
CA MET A 1 10.64 21.43 20.86
C MET A 1 10.61 20.20 19.99
N GLY A 2 11.21 19.09 20.42
CA GLY A 2 11.28 17.88 19.60
C GLY A 2 9.88 17.36 19.33
N ASP A 3 9.52 17.22 18.07
CA ASP A 3 8.24 16.62 17.68
C ASP A 3 8.22 15.18 18.20
N GLN A 4 7.45 14.93 19.27
CA GLN A 4 7.28 13.59 19.80
C GLN A 4 6.42 12.82 18.80
N ARG A 5 7.03 11.87 18.07
CA ARG A 5 6.30 10.97 17.17
C ARG A 5 5.14 10.32 17.92
N SER A 6 3.93 10.58 17.44
CA SER A 6 2.70 10.02 17.99
C SER A 6 2.56 8.54 17.61
N PRO A 7 1.90 7.69 18.42
CA PRO A 7 1.63 6.28 18.07
C PRO A 7 0.98 6.08 16.69
N ARG A 8 0.19 7.05 16.22
CA ARG A 8 -0.39 7.03 14.85
C ARG A 8 0.64 6.99 13.73
N TRP A 9 1.89 7.36 14.00
CA TRP A 9 2.99 7.32 13.03
C TRP A 9 3.50 5.89 12.89
N LEU A 10 3.64 5.15 13.99
CA LEU A 10 3.94 3.72 13.94
C LEU A 10 2.85 2.94 13.18
N MET A 11 1.59 3.32 13.38
CA MET A 11 0.48 2.75 12.60
C MET A 11 0.60 3.06 11.11
N PHE A 12 0.97 4.29 10.74
CA PHE A 12 1.20 4.66 9.34
C PHE A 12 2.39 3.91 8.75
N ASP A 13 3.51 3.80 9.47
CA ASP A 13 4.69 3.05 9.03
C ASP A 13 4.32 1.57 8.76
N SER A 14 3.50 1.00 9.65
CA SER A 14 3.02 -0.39 9.53
C SER A 14 2.10 -0.55 8.32
N TRP A 15 1.14 0.37 8.16
CA TRP A 15 0.26 0.43 6.99
C TRP A 15 1.06 0.58 5.69
N TYR A 16 2.06 1.46 5.67
CA TYR A 16 2.85 1.76 4.48
C TYR A 16 3.63 0.53 4.01
N VAL A 17 4.29 -0.18 4.93
CA VAL A 17 5.00 -1.42 4.61
C VAL A 17 4.03 -2.50 4.12
N CYS A 18 2.90 -2.69 4.80
CA CYS A 18 1.90 -3.67 4.37
C CYS A 18 1.33 -3.30 2.98
N MET A 19 1.03 -2.03 2.74
CA MET A 19 0.56 -1.52 1.46
C MET A 19 1.56 -1.84 0.34
N LEU A 20 2.85 -1.58 0.55
CA LEU A 20 3.89 -1.89 -0.44
C LEU A 20 3.96 -3.39 -0.77
N VAL A 21 3.86 -4.26 0.24
CA VAL A 21 3.84 -5.72 0.04
C VAL A 21 2.61 -6.14 -0.76
N GLY A 22 1.44 -5.60 -0.44
CA GLY A 22 0.19 -5.92 -1.13
C GLY A 22 0.16 -5.43 -2.57
N VAL A 23 0.53 -4.16 -2.81
CA VAL A 23 0.62 -3.57 -4.15
C VAL A 23 1.58 -4.37 -5.01
N ARG A 24 2.75 -4.74 -4.48
CA ARG A 24 3.71 -5.60 -5.19
C ARG A 24 3.11 -6.96 -5.55
N ALA A 25 2.34 -7.55 -4.63
CA ALA A 25 1.69 -8.83 -4.86
C ALA A 25 0.47 -8.75 -5.81
N ARG A 26 0.02 -7.53 -6.17
CA ARG A 26 -1.18 -7.29 -6.99
C ARG A 26 -2.46 -7.92 -6.41
N THR A 27 -2.50 -8.11 -5.10
CA THR A 27 -3.61 -8.78 -4.41
C THR A 27 -4.34 -7.82 -3.50
N LEU A 28 -5.67 -7.80 -3.59
CA LEU A 28 -6.53 -7.06 -2.67
C LEU A 28 -6.99 -7.94 -1.52
N GLY A 29 -6.95 -7.40 -0.31
CA GLY A 29 -7.62 -7.98 0.85
C GLY A 29 -9.14 -7.88 0.75
N ALA A 30 -9.84 -8.62 1.62
CA ALA A 30 -11.28 -8.49 1.74
C ALA A 30 -11.64 -7.12 2.30
N LYS A 31 -12.79 -6.60 1.89
CA LYS A 31 -13.29 -5.32 2.39
C LYS A 31 -13.69 -5.42 3.87
N ASP A 32 -14.17 -6.59 4.30
CA ASP A 32 -14.60 -6.85 5.66
C ASP A 32 -13.43 -6.92 6.67
N ASP A 33 -12.20 -7.05 6.17
CA ASP A 33 -10.97 -7.01 6.98
C ASP A 33 -10.41 -5.60 7.15
N LEU A 34 -11.06 -4.57 6.57
CA LEU A 34 -10.66 -3.18 6.77
C LEU A 34 -11.05 -2.71 8.17
N GLU A 35 -10.15 -1.98 8.81
CA GLU A 35 -10.46 -1.27 10.05
C GLU A 35 -11.50 -0.17 9.81
N ASP A 36 -12.53 -0.12 10.65
CA ASP A 36 -13.60 0.88 10.57
C ASP A 36 -13.11 2.31 10.86
N ALA A 37 -12.02 2.44 11.64
CA ALA A 37 -11.50 3.71 12.09
C ALA A 37 -10.33 4.20 11.22
N GLU A 38 -10.54 5.31 10.52
CA GLU A 38 -9.47 6.01 9.83
C GLU A 38 -8.50 6.65 10.84
N PHE A 39 -7.26 6.14 10.90
CA PHE A 39 -6.25 6.65 11.84
C PHE A 39 -5.43 7.83 11.28
N ASN A 40 -5.43 8.05 9.96
CA ASN A 40 -4.79 9.19 9.30
C ASN A 40 -5.55 9.63 8.03
N PRO A 41 -6.20 10.82 8.02
CA PRO A 41 -6.89 11.33 6.84
C PRO A 41 -5.94 11.98 5.80
N ILE A 42 -4.67 12.16 6.17
CA ILE A 42 -3.63 12.77 5.33
C ILE A 42 -2.32 11.99 5.49
N TYR A 43 -1.43 12.12 4.50
CA TYR A 43 -0.05 11.66 4.67
C TYR A 43 0.66 12.45 5.77
N PRO A 44 1.39 11.78 6.69
CA PRO A 44 2.31 12.47 7.58
C PRO A 44 3.33 13.30 6.78
N ASP A 45 3.84 14.38 7.36
CA ASP A 45 4.70 15.34 6.66
C ASP A 45 5.93 14.69 6.00
N ASP A 46 6.55 13.73 6.68
CA ASP A 46 7.70 12.95 6.18
C ASP A 46 7.37 12.12 4.91
N TYR A 47 6.10 11.78 4.69
CA TYR A 47 5.63 10.96 3.58
C TYR A 47 4.97 11.75 2.45
N LYS A 48 4.63 13.03 2.66
CA LYS A 48 4.03 13.90 1.62
C LYS A 48 4.83 13.92 0.31
N PRO A 49 6.19 13.97 0.31
CA PRO A 49 6.96 13.93 -0.94
C PRO A 49 6.79 12.63 -1.75
N GLN A 50 6.23 11.58 -1.14
CA GLN A 50 6.05 10.27 -1.77
C GLN A 50 4.62 10.07 -2.30
N ALA A 51 3.73 11.07 -2.17
CA ALA A 51 2.32 10.95 -2.58
C ALA A 51 2.16 10.53 -4.05
N ASP A 52 2.87 11.19 -4.96
CA ASP A 52 2.83 10.86 -6.40
C ASP A 52 3.36 9.45 -6.69
N PHE A 53 4.35 9.01 -5.91
CA PHE A 53 4.91 7.66 -6.03
C PHE A 53 3.90 6.60 -5.58
N ILE A 54 3.23 6.81 -4.45
CA ILE A 54 2.15 5.93 -3.95
C ILE A 54 1.00 5.86 -4.96
N ALA A 55 0.62 7.00 -5.54
CA ALA A 55 -0.41 7.07 -6.59
C ALA A 55 0.01 6.28 -7.85
N GLY A 56 1.26 6.44 -8.29
CA GLY A 56 1.80 5.69 -9.42
C GLY A 56 1.81 4.17 -9.18
N LEU A 57 2.20 3.74 -7.98
CA LEU A 57 2.17 2.34 -7.56
C LEU A 57 0.75 1.76 -7.58
N LEU A 58 -0.24 2.51 -7.09
CA LEU A 58 -1.64 2.11 -7.12
C LEU A 58 -2.15 1.94 -8.55
N ILE A 59 -1.88 2.91 -9.43
CA ILE A 59 -2.29 2.87 -10.84
C ILE A 59 -1.68 1.64 -11.51
N ASP A 60 -0.37 1.46 -11.37
CA ASP A 60 0.34 0.33 -11.96
C ASP A 60 -0.23 -1.03 -11.49
N ALA A 61 -0.57 -1.16 -10.20
CA ALA A 61 -1.18 -2.38 -9.67
C ALA A 61 -2.58 -2.64 -10.19
N GLU A 62 -3.42 -1.61 -10.28
CA GLU A 62 -4.78 -1.79 -10.79
C GLU A 62 -4.82 -2.02 -12.29
N LEU A 63 -3.93 -1.41 -13.07
CA LEU A 63 -3.81 -1.68 -14.51
C LEU A 63 -3.47 -3.15 -14.75
N ASP A 64 -2.48 -3.69 -14.05
CA ASP A 64 -2.07 -5.09 -14.15
C ASP A 64 -3.20 -6.04 -13.71
N ARG A 65 -3.76 -5.82 -12.51
CA ARG A 65 -4.82 -6.66 -11.92
C ARG A 65 -6.11 -6.69 -12.75
N LYS A 66 -6.40 -5.60 -13.48
CA LYS A 66 -7.56 -5.50 -14.38
C LYS A 66 -7.24 -5.92 -15.81
N GLY A 67 -5.99 -6.27 -16.12
CA GLY A 67 -5.55 -6.62 -17.47
C GLY A 67 -5.66 -5.47 -18.48
N ILE A 68 -5.53 -4.22 -18.01
CA ILE A 68 -5.61 -3.04 -18.86
C ILE A 68 -4.29 -2.89 -19.62
N ASN A 69 -4.36 -2.89 -20.94
CA ASN A 69 -3.19 -2.66 -21.78
C ASN A 69 -2.73 -1.20 -21.66
N VAL A 70 -1.50 -0.98 -21.22
CA VAL A 70 -0.88 0.35 -21.08
C VAL A 70 -0.77 1.13 -22.40
N ALA A 71 -0.82 0.45 -23.54
CA ALA A 71 -0.88 1.08 -24.86
C ALA A 71 -2.27 1.69 -25.16
N ASP A 72 -3.32 1.24 -24.49
CA ASP A 72 -4.65 1.82 -24.58
C ASP A 72 -4.78 3.02 -23.64
N LYS A 73 -4.40 4.19 -24.16
CA LYS A 73 -4.43 5.46 -23.43
C LYS A 73 -5.80 5.78 -22.83
N ALA A 74 -6.90 5.44 -23.53
CA ALA A 74 -8.24 5.77 -23.06
C ALA A 74 -8.65 4.94 -21.83
N SER A 75 -8.28 3.66 -21.81
CA SER A 75 -8.52 2.80 -20.65
C SER A 75 -7.63 3.17 -19.46
N VAL A 76 -6.35 3.50 -19.71
CA VAL A 76 -5.44 4.01 -18.68
C VAL A 76 -5.97 5.30 -18.07
N GLU A 77 -6.34 6.28 -18.90
CA GLU A 77 -6.87 7.57 -18.43
C GLU A 77 -8.14 7.40 -17.58
N ARG A 78 -9.05 6.51 -18.00
CA ARG A 78 -10.26 6.19 -17.22
C ARG A 78 -9.92 5.63 -15.84
N GLU A 79 -8.93 4.75 -15.76
CA GLU A 79 -8.47 4.18 -14.50
C GLU A 79 -7.81 5.25 -13.61
N MET A 80 -6.99 6.13 -14.20
CA MET A 80 -6.39 7.26 -13.46
C MET A 80 -7.46 8.19 -12.87
N ILE A 81 -8.48 8.55 -13.65
CA ILE A 81 -9.59 9.41 -13.18
C ILE A 81 -10.37 8.74 -12.05
N LEU A 82 -10.51 7.41 -12.06
CA LEU A 82 -11.17 6.68 -10.99
C LEU A 82 -10.38 6.73 -9.69
N LEU A 83 -9.05 6.64 -9.76
CA LEU A 83 -8.16 6.48 -8.61
C LEU A 83 -7.68 7.80 -8.02
N LEU A 84 -7.61 8.87 -8.82
CA LEU A 84 -7.03 10.14 -8.43
C LEU A 84 -8.08 11.23 -8.20
N ASP A 85 -7.85 12.06 -7.20
CA ASP A 85 -8.59 13.30 -6.97
C ASP A 85 -7.61 14.40 -6.54
N PRO A 86 -7.21 15.29 -7.47
CA PRO A 86 -6.27 16.38 -7.17
C PRO A 86 -6.78 17.40 -6.15
N GLN A 87 -8.08 17.39 -5.82
CA GLN A 87 -8.64 18.28 -4.79
C GLN A 87 -8.50 17.70 -3.38
N LYS A 88 -8.18 16.41 -3.24
CA LYS A 88 -7.95 15.76 -1.94
C LYS A 88 -6.50 15.93 -1.53
N THR A 89 -6.27 16.02 -0.23
CA THR A 89 -4.93 16.18 0.38
C THR A 89 -3.98 15.03 0.09
N THR A 90 -4.49 13.83 -0.16
CA THR A 90 -3.72 12.65 -0.56
C THR A 90 -3.51 12.54 -2.07
N GLY A 91 -4.21 13.36 -2.87
CA GLY A 91 -4.28 13.21 -4.34
C GLY A 91 -5.10 12.01 -4.83
N LEU A 92 -5.70 11.25 -3.91
CA LEU A 92 -6.45 10.03 -4.19
C LEU A 92 -7.96 10.26 -4.04
N SER A 93 -8.74 9.60 -4.89
CA SER A 93 -10.18 9.47 -4.69
C SER A 93 -10.48 8.56 -3.50
N GLU A 94 -11.73 8.53 -3.05
CA GLU A 94 -12.18 7.60 -2.00
C GLU A 94 -11.95 6.13 -2.41
N ILE A 95 -12.12 5.82 -3.69
CA ILE A 95 -11.85 4.49 -4.26
C ILE A 95 -10.35 4.20 -4.20
N GLY A 96 -9.50 5.18 -4.52
CA GLY A 96 -8.05 5.03 -4.46
C GLY A 96 -7.55 4.76 -3.03
N VAL A 97 -8.10 5.47 -2.04
CA VAL A 97 -7.81 5.24 -0.62
C VAL A 97 -8.28 3.85 -0.18
N GLU A 98 -9.51 3.45 -0.53
CA GLU A 98 -10.03 2.12 -0.20
C GLU A 98 -9.13 1.01 -0.78
N LEU A 99 -8.71 1.14 -2.04
CA LEU A 99 -7.87 0.14 -2.68
C LEU A 99 -6.49 0.03 -2.02
N LEU A 100 -5.84 1.14 -1.67
CA LEU A 100 -4.57 1.09 -0.93
C LEU A 100 -4.72 0.42 0.44
N ASN A 101 -5.82 0.69 1.15
CA ASN A 101 -6.08 0.03 2.42
C ASN A 101 -6.30 -1.48 2.23
N ARG A 102 -6.99 -1.89 1.17
CA ARG A 102 -7.15 -3.31 0.84
C ARG A 102 -5.84 -3.97 0.41
N TYR A 103 -4.96 -3.25 -0.28
CA TYR A 103 -3.59 -3.72 -0.51
C TYR A 103 -2.84 -3.88 0.81
N ALA A 104 -2.98 -2.95 1.76
CA ALA A 104 -2.38 -3.10 3.08
C ALA A 104 -2.89 -4.34 3.81
N VAL A 105 -4.19 -4.65 3.75
CA VAL A 105 -4.75 -5.90 4.32
C VAL A 105 -4.08 -7.13 3.71
N ALA A 106 -4.02 -7.22 2.37
CA ALA A 106 -3.38 -8.37 1.72
C ALA A 106 -1.88 -8.47 2.04
N GLY A 107 -1.19 -7.35 2.11
CA GLY A 107 0.23 -7.33 2.46
C GLY A 107 0.48 -7.70 3.91
N PHE A 108 -0.41 -7.32 4.83
CA PHE A 108 -0.37 -7.78 6.21
C PHE A 108 -0.54 -9.31 6.28
N ALA A 109 -1.57 -9.86 5.63
CA ALA A 109 -1.79 -11.31 5.61
C ALA A 109 -0.58 -12.07 5.05
N LYS A 110 0.04 -11.54 3.99
CA LYS A 110 1.26 -12.12 3.42
C LYS A 110 2.46 -12.03 4.36
N LEU A 111 2.62 -10.91 5.06
CA LEU A 111 3.66 -10.75 6.07
C LEU A 111 3.43 -11.72 7.21
N ASP A 112 2.21 -11.83 7.74
CA ASP A 112 1.87 -12.73 8.85
C ASP A 112 2.14 -14.21 8.51
N GLU A 113 1.79 -14.63 7.28
CA GLU A 113 2.08 -15.97 6.77
C GLU A 113 3.59 -16.28 6.74
N VAL A 114 4.40 -15.33 6.25
CA VAL A 114 5.85 -15.53 6.07
C VAL A 114 6.62 -15.32 7.38
N MET A 115 6.13 -14.43 8.25
CA MET A 115 6.83 -13.89 9.42
C MET A 115 6.36 -14.50 10.75
N LEU A 116 5.85 -15.75 10.75
CA LEU A 116 5.60 -16.53 11.97
C LEU A 116 6.68 -16.28 13.03
N PRO A 117 6.34 -16.18 14.34
CA PRO A 117 7.25 -15.77 15.40
C PRO A 117 8.64 -16.40 15.23
N PRO A 118 9.66 -15.60 14.87
CA PRO A 118 10.95 -16.14 14.46
C PRO A 118 11.68 -16.68 15.69
N ALA A 119 12.35 -17.82 15.56
CA ALA A 119 13.12 -18.40 16.66
C ALA A 119 14.40 -17.58 16.95
N THR A 120 14.95 -16.90 15.92
CA THR A 120 16.09 -15.98 16.05
C THR A 120 15.94 -14.72 15.21
N VAL A 121 16.78 -13.70 15.49
CA VAL A 121 16.80 -12.44 14.73
C VAL A 121 17.24 -12.66 13.29
N GLU A 122 18.20 -13.55 13.05
CA GLU A 122 18.70 -13.88 11.72
C GLU A 122 17.60 -14.50 10.85
N GLU A 123 16.79 -15.39 11.43
CA GLU A 123 15.64 -15.97 10.75
C GLU A 123 14.60 -14.90 10.37
N MET A 124 14.34 -13.96 11.28
CA MET A 124 13.46 -12.81 11.00
C MET A 124 13.98 -12.02 9.79
N LEU A 125 15.28 -11.66 9.79
CA LEU A 125 15.87 -10.83 8.74
C LEU A 125 15.88 -11.54 7.38
N VAL A 126 16.17 -12.84 7.33
CA VAL A 126 16.14 -13.64 6.10
C VAL A 126 14.72 -13.71 5.53
N ARG A 127 13.73 -14.01 6.36
CA ARG A 127 12.32 -14.09 5.93
C ARG A 127 11.80 -12.73 5.46
N TYR A 128 12.11 -11.67 6.20
CA TYR A 128 11.74 -10.31 5.83
C TYR A 128 12.35 -9.89 4.49
N ALA A 129 13.65 -10.16 4.29
CA ALA A 129 14.31 -9.90 3.00
C ALA A 129 13.66 -10.70 1.86
N GLY A 130 13.28 -11.95 2.12
CA GLY A 130 12.61 -12.84 1.17
C GLY A 130 11.33 -12.26 0.57
N VAL A 131 10.55 -11.50 1.36
CA VAL A 131 9.35 -10.80 0.88
C VAL A 131 9.66 -9.86 -0.29
N TRP A 132 10.87 -9.30 -0.32
CA TRP A 132 11.29 -8.32 -1.32
C TRP A 132 12.15 -8.91 -2.44
N THR A 133 12.67 -10.12 -2.29
CA THR A 133 13.53 -10.75 -3.31
C THR A 133 12.82 -11.82 -4.14
N GLY A 134 11.69 -12.37 -3.68
CA GLY A 134 10.97 -13.46 -4.34
C GLY A 134 10.16 -13.06 -5.59
N GLY A 135 10.78 -12.39 -6.57
CA GLY A 135 10.17 -11.96 -7.83
C GLY A 135 10.86 -12.48 -9.10
N GLU A 136 11.71 -13.50 -8.98
CA GLU A 136 12.29 -14.21 -10.13
C GLU A 136 11.99 -15.70 -9.96
N ASP A 137 10.91 -16.16 -10.57
CA ASP A 137 10.70 -17.52 -11.09
C ASP A 137 9.62 -17.47 -12.18
#